data_AF-F1ZAX4-F1
#
_entry.id   AF-F1ZAX4-F1
#
_cell.length_a   1.000
_cell.length_b   1.000
_cell.length_c   1.000
_cell.angle_alpha   90.00
_cell.angle_beta   90.00
_cell.angle_gamma   90.00
#
_symmetry.space_group_name_H-M   'P 1'
#
loop_
_entity.id
_entity.type
_entity.pdbx_description
1 polymer ?
#
loop_
_entity_poly.entity_id
_entity_poly.type
_entity_poly.pdbx_seq_one_letter_code
_entity_poly.pdbx_strand_id
1 'polypeptide(L)'
;MNLAEFEGRYGATERRRYLIGLLKNELDHIVAQQWLYSVFVFGSLVNSDKDEPGDIDVLLCISKPFGADPWSKITASDDIHIKSCQLSPNFDPEARALPSLRPCHGVEEMVRLFNESTKNTDENIEISADQCIEVTL
;
A
#
# COMPACT_ATOMS: atom_id res chain seq x y z
N MET A 1 -7.30 5.63 -8.66
CA MET A 1 -8.18 6.75 -8.24
C MET A 1 -7.35 7.69 -7.39
N ASN A 2 -7.46 9.00 -7.54
CA ASN A 2 -6.67 9.90 -6.67
C ASN A 2 -7.26 9.94 -5.24
N LEU A 3 -6.49 10.35 -4.25
CA LEU A 3 -6.87 10.28 -2.84
C LEU A 3 -8.09 11.15 -2.53
N ALA A 4 -8.22 12.32 -3.19
CA ALA A 4 -9.37 13.20 -3.00
C ALA A 4 -10.68 12.56 -3.52
N GLU A 5 -10.63 11.88 -4.67
CA GLU A 5 -11.74 11.07 -5.19
C GLU A 5 -12.05 9.88 -4.27
N PHE A 6 -11.01 9.23 -3.74
CA PHE A 6 -11.15 8.12 -2.81
C PHE A 6 -11.82 8.55 -1.52
N GLU A 7 -11.42 9.69 -0.95
CA GLU A 7 -12.05 10.29 0.22
C GLU A 7 -13.50 10.72 -0.06
N GLY A 8 -13.76 11.33 -1.22
CA GLY A 8 -15.12 11.69 -1.63
C GLY A 8 -16.06 10.48 -1.73
N ARG A 9 -15.54 9.33 -2.15
CA ARG A 9 -16.33 8.09 -2.32
C ARG A 9 -16.45 7.26 -1.04
N TYR A 10 -15.37 7.13 -0.27
CA TYR A 10 -15.28 6.19 0.86
C TYR A 10 -15.18 6.87 2.22
N GLY A 11 -15.01 8.19 2.28
CA GLY A 11 -14.86 9.01 3.49
C GLY A 11 -16.17 9.62 4.01
N ALA A 12 -17.28 8.87 3.98
CA ALA A 12 -18.59 9.37 4.38
C ALA A 12 -18.67 9.76 5.88
N THR A 13 -17.95 9.03 6.74
CA THR A 13 -17.94 9.22 8.20
C THR A 13 -16.60 9.75 8.69
N GLU A 14 -16.58 10.34 9.89
CA GLU A 14 -15.34 10.79 10.53
C GLU A 14 -14.34 9.64 10.71
N ARG A 15 -14.83 8.45 11.09
CA ARG A 15 -13.98 7.25 11.22
C ARG A 15 -13.30 6.90 9.90
N ARG A 16 -14.06 6.86 8.80
CA ARG A 16 -13.50 6.56 7.47
C ARG A 16 -12.48 7.60 7.02
N ARG A 17 -12.76 8.91 7.22
CA ARG A 17 -11.80 9.99 6.91
C ARG A 17 -10.53 9.88 7.73
N TYR A 18 -10.66 9.55 9.01
CA TYR A 18 -9.51 9.30 9.88
C TYR A 18 -8.62 8.17 9.34
N LEU A 19 -9.21 7.02 8.97
CA LEU A 19 -8.47 5.89 8.40
C LEU A 19 -7.77 6.25 7.08
N ILE A 20 -8.45 6.97 6.20
CA ILE A 20 -7.88 7.49 4.95
C ILE A 20 -6.73 8.47 5.24
N GLY A 21 -6.85 9.30 6.28
CA GLY A 21 -5.80 10.18 6.75
C GLY A 21 -4.56 9.43 7.23
N LEU A 22 -4.72 8.28 7.91
CA LEU A 22 -3.58 7.43 8.29
C LEU A 22 -2.83 6.95 7.05
N LEU A 23 -3.55 6.44 6.05
CA LEU A 23 -2.94 6.03 4.78
C LEU A 23 -2.22 7.20 4.10
N LYS A 24 -2.85 8.37 4.05
CA LYS A 24 -2.24 9.57 3.46
C LYS A 24 -0.89 9.89 4.10
N ASN A 25 -0.79 9.84 5.43
CA ASN A 25 0.45 10.14 6.14
C ASN A 25 1.58 9.18 5.73
N GLU A 26 1.28 7.89 5.55
CA GLU A 26 2.26 6.90 5.08
C GLU A 26 2.72 7.20 3.64
N LEU A 27 1.78 7.55 2.75
CA LEU A 27 2.09 7.85 1.35
C LEU A 27 2.89 9.16 1.21
N ASP A 28 2.53 10.20 1.97
CA ASP A 28 3.26 11.47 2.00
C ASP A 28 4.72 11.24 2.42
N HIS A 29 4.95 10.35 3.41
CA HIS A 29 6.29 9.99 3.85
C HIS A 29 7.10 9.30 2.74
N ILE A 30 6.49 8.42 1.94
CA ILE A 30 7.16 7.77 0.80
C ILE A 30 7.48 8.79 -0.31
N VAL A 31 6.55 9.69 -0.60
CA VAL A 31 6.76 10.78 -1.58
C VAL A 31 7.90 11.70 -1.15
N ALA A 32 8.01 12.02 0.14
CA ALA A 32 9.11 12.84 0.66
C ALA A 32 10.50 12.21 0.41
N GLN A 33 10.59 10.88 0.29
CA GLN A 33 11.82 10.16 -0.04
C GLN A 33 12.12 10.10 -1.55
N GLN A 34 11.23 10.66 -2.40
CA GLN A 34 11.30 10.55 -3.86
C GLN A 34 11.29 9.09 -4.36
N TRP A 35 10.60 8.21 -3.63
CA TRP A 35 10.44 6.80 -4.00
C TRP A 35 9.17 6.60 -4.84
N LEU A 36 9.13 5.52 -5.61
CA LEU A 36 7.91 5.12 -6.30
C LEU A 36 7.07 4.24 -5.39
N TYR A 37 5.75 4.31 -5.55
CA TYR A 37 4.83 3.40 -4.88
C TYR A 37 3.65 3.04 -5.78
N SER A 38 3.05 1.89 -5.49
CA SER A 38 1.68 1.55 -5.87
C SER A 38 0.96 1.09 -4.63
N VAL A 39 -0.27 1.54 -4.44
CA VAL A 39 -1.04 1.24 -3.24
C VAL A 39 -2.47 0.85 -3.58
N PHE A 40 -2.93 -0.22 -2.94
CA PHE A 40 -4.25 -0.78 -3.16
C PHE A 40 -4.94 -0.97 -1.82
N VAL A 41 -6.12 -0.37 -1.66
CA VAL A 41 -6.94 -0.49 -0.45
C VAL A 41 -7.97 -1.59 -0.66
N PHE A 42 -8.14 -2.46 0.32
CA PHE A 42 -9.11 -3.56 0.31
C PHE A 42 -9.84 -3.65 1.67
N GLY A 43 -10.56 -4.74 1.88
CA GLY A 43 -11.21 -5.02 3.17
C GLY A 43 -12.45 -4.15 3.43
N SER A 44 -12.75 -3.96 4.72
CA SER A 44 -14.05 -3.43 5.16
C SER A 44 -14.31 -1.99 4.74
N LEU A 45 -13.25 -1.19 4.56
CA LEU A 45 -13.36 0.21 4.13
C LEU A 45 -13.99 0.33 2.73
N VAL A 46 -13.65 -0.55 1.79
CA VAL A 46 -14.09 -0.44 0.39
C VAL A 46 -15.12 -1.49 -0.04
N ASN A 47 -15.16 -2.64 0.65
CA ASN A 47 -16.00 -3.78 0.27
C ASN A 47 -17.15 -4.07 1.26
N SER A 48 -17.43 -3.18 2.22
CA SER A 48 -18.54 -3.36 3.16
C SER A 48 -19.43 -2.14 3.26
N ASP A 49 -20.72 -2.39 3.52
CA ASP A 49 -21.74 -1.37 3.82
C ASP A 49 -21.66 -0.88 5.28
N LYS A 50 -20.61 -1.23 6.04
CA LYS A 50 -20.44 -0.76 7.41
C LYS A 50 -20.06 0.72 7.41
N ASP A 51 -20.83 1.53 8.12
CA ASP A 51 -20.54 2.96 8.26
C ASP A 51 -19.23 3.22 9.04
N GLU A 52 -18.88 2.32 9.96
CA GLU A 52 -17.70 2.41 10.82
C GLU A 52 -16.81 1.16 10.68
N PRO A 53 -15.88 1.16 9.70
CA PRO A 53 -14.86 0.14 9.60
C PRO A 53 -13.86 0.22 10.77
N GLY A 54 -13.42 -0.95 11.23
CA GLY A 54 -12.49 -1.09 12.34
C GLY A 54 -11.07 -0.67 11.98
N ASP A 55 -10.68 -0.81 10.72
CA ASP A 55 -9.32 -0.63 10.22
C ASP A 55 -9.32 -0.29 8.73
N ILE A 56 -8.13 -0.01 8.20
CA ILE A 56 -7.85 0.06 6.76
C ILE A 56 -6.78 -0.97 6.38
N ASP A 57 -7.13 -1.84 5.44
CA ASP A 57 -6.23 -2.87 4.91
C ASP A 57 -5.63 -2.41 3.58
N VAL A 58 -4.30 -2.51 3.49
CA VAL A 58 -3.52 -1.90 2.40
C VAL A 58 -2.47 -2.88 1.88
N LEU A 59 -2.45 -3.06 0.56
CA LEU A 59 -1.31 -3.63 -0.15
C LEU A 59 -0.43 -2.48 -0.67
N LEU A 60 0.85 -2.48 -0.30
CA LEU A 60 1.77 -1.39 -0.63
C LEU A 60 3.01 -1.94 -1.32
N CYS A 61 3.24 -1.56 -2.57
CA CYS A 61 4.51 -1.77 -3.25
C CYS A 61 5.34 -0.49 -3.21
N ILE A 62 6.60 -0.57 -2.79
CA ILE A 62 7.52 0.56 -2.76
C ILE A 62 8.73 0.20 -3.62
N SER A 63 9.11 1.07 -4.56
CA SER A 63 10.41 1.00 -5.19
C SER A 63 11.34 2.09 -4.69
N LYS A 64 12.45 1.65 -4.10
CA LYS A 64 13.47 2.51 -3.48
C LYS A 64 14.84 2.29 -4.12
N PRO A 65 15.76 3.27 -4.05
CA PRO A 65 17.12 3.12 -4.55
C PRO A 65 17.85 1.94 -3.90
N PHE A 66 18.85 1.42 -4.58
CA PHE A 66 19.77 0.44 -3.98
C PHE A 66 20.48 1.07 -2.77
N GLY A 67 20.58 0.31 -1.68
CA GLY A 67 21.24 0.75 -0.45
C GLY A 67 20.44 1.73 0.41
N ALA A 68 19.25 2.18 -0.03
CA ALA A 68 18.35 2.95 0.82
C ALA A 68 17.88 2.10 2.02
N ASP A 69 17.63 2.73 3.16
CA ASP A 69 17.08 2.04 4.32
C ASP A 69 15.73 1.38 3.98
N PRO A 70 15.38 0.25 4.63
CA PRO A 70 14.04 -0.31 4.49
C PRO A 70 12.99 0.69 4.94
N TRP A 71 11.91 0.81 4.18
CA TRP A 71 10.75 1.56 4.63
C TRP A 71 10.12 0.86 5.84
N SER A 72 9.69 1.65 6.82
CA SER A 72 8.86 1.20 7.93
C SER A 72 7.61 2.08 8.04
N LYS A 73 6.51 1.46 8.46
CA LYS A 73 5.25 2.15 8.81
C LYS A 73 5.55 3.18 9.90
N ILE A 74 5.19 4.44 9.67
CA ILE A 74 5.47 5.54 10.61
C ILE A 74 4.36 5.72 11.65
N THR A 75 3.13 5.35 11.29
CA THR A 75 1.96 5.43 12.15
C THR A 75 1.99 4.28 13.14
N ALA A 76 2.00 4.57 14.44
CA ALA A 76 1.99 3.53 15.47
C ALA A 76 0.61 2.88 15.69
N SER A 77 -0.44 3.38 15.02
CA SER A 77 -1.81 2.88 15.16
C SER A 77 -1.99 1.49 14.57
N ASP A 78 -2.73 0.64 15.28
CA ASP A 78 -3.21 -0.65 14.78
C ASP A 78 -4.41 -0.48 13.84
N ASP A 79 -4.94 0.74 13.67
CA ASP A 79 -6.05 1.02 12.75
C ASP A 79 -5.64 0.93 11.26
N ILE A 80 -4.35 0.81 10.95
CA ILE A 80 -3.82 0.68 9.59
C ILE A 80 -2.96 -0.58 9.44
N HIS A 81 -3.43 -1.50 8.60
CA HIS A 81 -2.76 -2.75 8.29
C HIS A 81 -2.13 -2.67 6.90
N ILE A 82 -0.80 -2.75 6.83
CA ILE A 82 -0.05 -2.62 5.58
C ILE A 82 0.73 -3.90 5.32
N LYS A 83 0.35 -4.62 4.26
CA LYS A 83 1.21 -5.63 3.67
C LYS A 83 2.10 -4.96 2.63
N SER A 84 3.39 -4.84 2.93
CA SER A 84 4.35 -4.18 2.04
C SER A 84 5.21 -5.17 1.24
N CYS A 85 5.52 -4.78 0.00
CA CYS A 85 6.55 -5.36 -0.84
C CYS A 85 7.54 -4.24 -1.22
N GLN A 86 8.83 -4.44 -0.93
CA GLN A 86 9.87 -3.44 -1.22
C GLN A 86 10.80 -3.92 -2.33
N LEU A 87 10.93 -3.10 -3.36
CA LEU A 87 11.74 -3.37 -4.55
C LEU A 87 12.94 -2.43 -4.59
N SER A 88 14.10 -2.97 -4.93
CA SER A 88 15.29 -2.19 -5.25
C SER A 88 15.87 -2.66 -6.58
N PRO A 89 16.52 -1.77 -7.35
CA PRO A 89 17.26 -2.17 -8.52
C PRO A 89 18.41 -3.11 -8.12
N ASN A 90 18.79 -3.98 -9.05
CA ASN A 90 19.95 -4.84 -8.86
C ASN A 90 21.22 -3.98 -8.77
N PHE A 91 22.16 -4.41 -7.93
CA PHE A 91 23.48 -3.79 -7.90
C PHE A 91 24.23 -4.13 -9.19
N ASP A 92 24.70 -3.11 -9.88
CA ASP A 92 25.57 -3.22 -11.04
C ASP A 92 26.86 -2.42 -10.76
N PRO A 93 28.00 -3.09 -10.50
CA PRO A 93 29.26 -2.42 -10.19
C PRO A 93 29.88 -1.68 -11.39
N GLU A 94 29.44 -1.98 -12.62
CA GLU A 94 29.95 -1.37 -13.84
C GLU A 94 29.05 -0.22 -14.34
N ALA A 95 27.90 -0.01 -13.69
CA ALA A 95 26.95 1.02 -14.05
C ALA A 95 27.57 2.42 -13.91
N ARG A 96 27.58 3.16 -15.02
CA ARG A 96 28.06 4.55 -15.08
C ARG A 96 27.05 5.57 -14.57
N ALA A 97 25.82 5.14 -14.30
CA ALA A 97 24.74 5.95 -13.78
C ALA A 97 24.00 5.18 -12.70
N LEU A 98 23.37 5.91 -11.77
CA LEU A 98 22.49 5.28 -10.78
C LEU A 98 21.35 4.56 -11.49
N PRO A 99 21.10 3.27 -11.18
CA PRO A 99 20.02 2.53 -11.82
C PRO A 99 18.68 3.18 -11.47
N SER A 100 17.79 3.26 -12.46
CA SER A 100 16.44 3.77 -12.26
C SER A 100 15.67 2.90 -11.28
N LEU A 101 14.71 3.51 -10.58
CA LEU A 101 13.77 2.78 -9.73
C LEU A 101 13.02 1.74 -10.57
N ARG A 102 12.69 0.62 -9.93
CA ARG A 102 11.92 -0.45 -10.57
C ARG A 102 10.45 -0.01 -10.63
N PRO A 103 9.72 -0.34 -11.70
CA PRO A 103 8.28 -0.22 -11.68
C PRO A 103 7.70 -1.03 -10.52
N CYS A 104 6.77 -0.43 -9.78
CA CYS A 104 6.04 -1.12 -8.73
C CYS A 104 5.13 -2.22 -9.31
N HIS A 105 4.81 -3.20 -8.48
CA HIS A 105 3.88 -4.25 -8.83
C HIS A 105 2.45 -3.70 -8.98
N GLY A 106 1.75 -4.16 -10.02
CA GLY A 106 0.32 -3.92 -10.17
C GLY A 106 -0.52 -4.79 -9.24
N VAL A 107 -1.84 -4.55 -9.24
CA VAL A 107 -2.80 -5.19 -8.32
C VAL A 107 -2.75 -6.71 -8.35
N GLU A 108 -2.71 -7.33 -9.54
CA GLU A 108 -2.67 -8.79 -9.71
C GLU A 108 -1.49 -9.44 -8.98
N GLU A 109 -0.31 -8.84 -9.13
CA GLU A 109 0.91 -9.35 -8.52
C GLU A 109 0.92 -9.11 -7.01
N MET A 110 0.42 -7.96 -6.55
CA MET A 110 0.31 -7.68 -5.12
C MET A 110 -0.68 -8.62 -4.42
N VAL A 111 -1.83 -8.92 -5.04
CA VAL A 111 -2.80 -9.89 -4.54
C VAL A 111 -2.20 -11.29 -4.50
N ARG A 112 -1.50 -11.71 -5.57
CA ARG A 112 -0.79 -13.00 -5.62
C ARG A 112 0.19 -13.13 -4.44
N LEU A 113 1.05 -12.14 -4.24
CA LEU A 113 2.03 -12.13 -3.15
C LEU A 113 1.36 -12.13 -1.76
N PHE A 114 0.26 -11.40 -1.59
CA PHE A 114 -0.52 -11.40 -0.36
C PHE A 114 -1.08 -12.80 -0.07
N ASN A 115 -1.82 -13.39 -1.02
CA ASN A 115 -2.46 -14.71 -0.88
C ASN A 115 -1.43 -15.83 -0.69
N GLU A 116 -0.26 -15.76 -1.34
CA GLU A 116 0.85 -16.70 -1.11
C GLU A 116 1.41 -16.56 0.31
N SER A 117 1.45 -15.33 0.85
CA SER A 117 1.94 -15.10 2.20
C SER A 117 0.96 -15.55 3.29
N THR A 118 -0.36 -15.43 3.06
CA THR A 118 -1.40 -15.86 4.02
C THR A 118 -1.55 -17.37 4.07
N LYS A 119 -1.31 -18.09 2.97
CA LYS A 119 -1.27 -19.57 2.95
C LYS A 119 -0.28 -20.19 3.93
N ASN A 120 0.76 -19.45 4.32
CA ASN A 120 1.76 -19.89 5.30
C ASN A 120 1.39 -19.49 6.74
N THR A 121 0.21 -18.92 6.95
CA THR A 121 -0.34 -18.52 8.25
C THR A 121 -1.61 -19.31 8.55
N ASP A 122 -2.03 -19.34 9.82
CA ASP A 122 -3.31 -19.95 10.22
C ASP A 122 -4.53 -19.11 9.77
N GLU A 123 -4.30 -17.94 9.17
CA GLU A 123 -5.32 -17.05 8.63
C GLU A 123 -5.64 -17.44 7.18
N ASN A 124 -6.77 -18.13 6.99
CA ASN A 124 -7.25 -18.53 5.67
C ASN A 124 -7.97 -17.36 4.96
N ILE A 125 -7.26 -16.26 4.77
CA ILE A 125 -7.75 -15.04 4.11
C ILE A 125 -7.24 -15.04 2.67
N GLU A 126 -8.17 -14.95 1.72
CA GLU A 126 -7.91 -14.82 0.29
C GLU A 126 -8.67 -13.61 -0.25
N ILE A 127 -7.98 -12.78 -1.04
CA ILE A 127 -8.56 -11.61 -1.70
C ILE A 127 -8.36 -11.70 -3.21
N SER A 128 -9.15 -10.95 -3.97
CA SER A 128 -9.05 -10.84 -5.41
C SER A 128 -8.81 -9.40 -5.88
N ALA A 129 -8.30 -9.22 -7.10
CA ALA A 129 -7.93 -7.92 -7.64
C ALA A 129 -9.11 -6.95 -7.79
N ASP A 130 -10.31 -7.46 -8.05
CA ASP A 130 -11.55 -6.68 -8.14
C ASP A 130 -12.04 -6.14 -6.78
N GLN A 131 -11.54 -6.70 -5.67
CA GLN A 131 -11.80 -6.21 -4.31
C GLN A 131 -10.85 -5.09 -3.88
N CYS A 132 -9.91 -4.70 -4.75
CA CYS A 132 -8.86 -3.75 -4.45
C CYS A 132 -9.09 -2.44 -5.21
N ILE A 133 -8.92 -1.31 -4.52
CA ILE A 133 -8.98 0.02 -5.12
C ILE A 133 -7.59 0.64 -5.14
N GLU A 134 -7.05 0.90 -6.33
CA GLU A 134 -5.79 1.62 -6.48
C GLU A 134 -5.96 3.10 -6.08
N VAL A 135 -5.09 3.57 -5.19
CA VAL A 135 -5.08 4.95 -4.69
C VAL A 135 -3.79 5.65 -5.11
N THR A 136 -3.88 6.91 -5.54
CA THR A 136 -2.71 7.77 -5.85
C THR A 136 -2.84 9.09 -5.11
N LEU A 137 -1.73 9.72 -4.74
CA LEU A 137 -1.74 11.10 -4.22
C LEU A 137 -1.94 12.15 -5.31
#